data_AF-A0A7Y4M254-F1
#
_entry.id   AF-A0A7Y4M254-F1
#
_cell.length_a   1.000
_cell.length_b   1.000
_cell.length_c   1.000
_cell.angle_alpha   90.00
_cell.angle_beta   90.00
_cell.angle_gamma   90.00
#
_symmetry.space_group_name_H-M   'P 1'
#
loop_
_entity.id
_entity.type
_entity.pdbx_description
1 polymer ?
#
loop_
_entity_poly.entity_id
_entity_poly.type
_entity_poly.pdbx_seq_one_letter_code
_entity_poly.pdbx_strand_id
1 'polypeptide(L)' 'MEVATICFKDRDCGDEAVAVVRVQGEIAGLTLSLKRRGDVEVFFGRQELEQLIVALQKAQMVMPGEKPVV' A
#
# COMPACT_ATOMS: atom_id res chain seq x y z
N MET A 1 8.24 5.46 -13.43
CA MET A 1 7.23 4.54 -14.03
C MET A 1 6.24 4.16 -12.96
N GLU A 2 4.96 4.40 -13.18
CA GLU A 2 3.90 3.85 -12.31
C GLU A 2 3.81 2.33 -12.54
N VAL A 3 3.76 1.57 -11.45
CA VAL A 3 3.72 0.10 -11.45
C VAL A 3 2.32 -0.40 -11.12
N ALA A 4 1.66 0.22 -10.14
CA ALA A 4 0.32 -0.14 -9.72
C ALA A 4 -0.40 1.04 -9.08
N THR A 5 -1.71 1.07 -9.26
CA THR A 5 -2.64 1.95 -8.55
C THR A 5 -3.75 1.10 -7.94
N ILE A 6 -3.95 1.21 -6.62
CA ILE A 6 -4.88 0.40 -5.84
C ILE A 6 -5.85 1.34 -5.15
N CYS A 7 -7.12 1.28 -5.51
CA CYS A 7 -8.19 2.03 -4.85
C CYS A 7 -8.88 1.14 -3.81
N PHE A 8 -9.09 1.67 -2.60
CA PHE A 8 -9.76 0.96 -1.52
C PHE A 8 -10.50 1.94 -0.60
N LYS A 9 -11.34 1.41 0.29
CA LYS A 9 -11.86 2.19 1.41
C LYS A 9 -10.97 2.02 2.63
N ASP A 10 -10.55 3.12 3.22
CA ASP A 10 -9.88 3.08 4.50
C ASP A 10 -10.84 2.53 5.57
N ARG A 11 -10.40 1.52 6.31
CA ARG A 11 -11.25 0.81 7.27
C ARG A 11 -11.39 1.58 8.60
N ASP A 12 -10.49 2.52 8.90
CA ASP A 12 -10.53 3.33 10.13
C ASP A 12 -11.52 4.50 10.00
N CYS A 13 -11.43 5.29 8.94
CA CYS A 13 -12.26 6.48 8.75
C CYS A 13 -13.35 6.36 7.67
N GLY A 14 -13.35 5.29 6.87
CA GLY A 14 -14.35 5.05 5.83
C GLY A 14 -14.17 5.87 4.54
N ASP A 15 -13.11 6.68 4.47
CA ASP A 15 -12.80 7.50 3.30
C ASP A 15 -12.27 6.66 2.13
N GLU A 16 -12.37 7.25 0.94
CA GLU A 16 -11.71 6.73 -0.25
C GLU A 16 -10.18 6.90 -0.12
N ALA A 17 -9.47 5.82 -0.40
CA ALA A 17 -8.03 5.72 -0.32
C ALA A 17 -7.46 5.24 -1.66
N VAL A 18 -6.30 5.77 -2.04
CA VAL A 18 -5.55 5.31 -3.21
C VAL A 18 -4.10 5.07 -2.81
N ALA A 19 -3.59 3.89 -3.11
CA ALA A 19 -2.17 3.57 -3.04
C ALA A 19 -1.58 3.55 -4.45
N VAL A 20 -0.51 4.32 -4.70
CA VAL A 20 0.22 4.32 -5.96
C VAL A 20 1.64 3.84 -5.72
N VAL A 21 2.08 2.83 -6.47
CA VAL A 21 3.45 2.31 -6.45
C VAL A 21 4.15 2.73 -7.73
N ARG A 22 5.32 3.36 -7.60
CA ARG A 22 6.14 3.81 -8.73
C ARG A 22 7.60 3.45 -8.56
N VAL A 23 8.34 3.42 -9.65
CA VAL A 23 9.81 3.24 -9.68
C VAL A 23 10.45 4.41 -10.41
N GLN A 24 11.49 5.00 -9.85
CA GLN A 24 12.29 6.06 -10.46
C GLN A 24 13.77 5.74 -10.31
N GLY A 25 14.41 5.28 -11.39
CA GLY A 25 15.78 4.78 -11.29
C GLY A 25 15.84 3.58 -10.33
N GLU A 26 16.64 3.71 -9.27
CA GLU A 26 16.88 2.64 -8.29
C GLU A 26 15.97 2.71 -7.05
N ILE A 27 15.08 3.72 -6.97
CA ILE A 27 14.17 3.91 -5.84
C ILE A 27 12.74 3.51 -6.21
N ALA A 28 12.04 2.92 -5.24
CA ALA A 28 10.60 2.71 -5.29
C ALA A 28 9.89 3.80 -4.49
N GLY A 29 8.80 4.34 -5.02
CA GLY A 29 7.91 5.26 -4.33
C GLY A 29 6.57 4.58 -4.00
N LEU A 30 6.05 4.84 -2.82
CA LEU A 30 4.69 4.50 -2.41
C LEU A 30 3.99 5.78 -1.95
N THR A 31 2.92 6.13 -2.65
CA THR A 31 2.01 7.20 -2.23
C THR A 31 0.75 6.57 -1.65
N LEU A 32 0.35 7.01 -0.46
CA LEU A 32 -0.97 6.75 0.13
C LEU A 32 -1.73 8.08 0.18
N SER A 33 -2.79 8.18 -0.61
CA SER A 33 -3.69 9.32 -0.65
C SER A 33 -4.99 8.98 0.04
N LEU A 34 -5.40 9.81 0.99
CA LEU A 34 -6.71 9.75 1.63
C LEU A 34 -7.47 11.03 1.32
N LYS A 35 -8.71 10.88 0.81
CA LYS A 35 -9.54 11.98 0.33
C LYS A 35 -9.61 13.21 1.26
N ARG A 36 -9.64 12.99 2.57
CA ARG A 36 -9.74 14.07 3.58
C ARG A 36 -8.49 14.27 4.42
N ARG A 37 -7.50 13.38 4.34
CA ARG A 37 -6.29 13.43 5.18
C ARG A 37 -5.02 13.75 4.39
N GLY A 38 -5.16 13.94 3.07
CA GLY A 38 -4.07 14.29 2.19
C GLY A 38 -3.21 13.08 1.82
N ASP A 39 -2.03 13.37 1.30
CA ASP A 39 -1.15 12.39 0.69
C ASP A 39 0.11 12.24 1.51
N VAL A 40 0.49 10.99 1.77
CA VAL A 40 1.80 10.64 2.30
C VAL A 40 2.54 9.90 1.20
N GLU A 41 3.70 10.42 0.81
CA GLU A 41 4.59 9.75 -0.11
C GLU A 41 5.92 9.44 0.57
N VAL A 42 6.38 8.22 0.36
CA VAL A 42 7.65 7.71 0.86
C VAL A 42 8.43 7.02 -0.26
N PHE A 43 9.75 7.09 -0.18
CA PHE A 43 10.66 6.47 -1.13
C PHE A 43 11.57 5.48 -0.41
N PHE A 44 11.88 4.38 -1.07
CA PHE A 44 12.65 3.27 -0.53
C PHE A 44 13.74 2.84 -1.51
N GLY A 45 14.88 2.43 -0.99
CA GLY A 45 15.83 1.61 -1.74
C GLY A 45 15.35 0.17 -1.86
N ARG A 46 16.14 -0.65 -2.56
CA ARG A 46 15.82 -2.08 -2.75
C ARG A 46 15.68 -2.83 -1.43
N GLN A 47 16.59 -2.59 -0.48
CA GLN A 47 16.60 -3.31 0.80
C GLN A 47 15.35 -2.99 1.63
N GLU A 48 14.97 -1.72 1.74
CA GLU A 48 13.77 -1.31 2.48
C GLU A 48 12.50 -1.81 1.80
N LEU A 49 12.45 -1.81 0.47
CA LEU A 49 11.33 -2.36 -0.30
C LEU A 49 11.16 -3.86 -0.04
N GLU A 50 12.24 -4.63 -0.05
CA GLU A 50 12.21 -6.06 0.25
C GLU A 50 11.68 -6.32 1.67
N GLN A 51 12.15 -5.54 2.66
CA GLN A 51 11.65 -5.63 4.03
C GLN A 51 10.16 -5.30 4.15
N LEU A 52 9.70 -4.26 3.45
CA LEU A 52 8.29 -3.86 3.41
C LEU A 52 7.42 -4.97 2.80
N ILE A 53 7.85 -5.57 1.69
CA ILE A 53 7.14 -6.68 1.04
C ILE A 53 6.99 -7.86 2.01
N VAL A 54 8.07 -8.25 2.69
CA VAL A 54 8.04 -9.34 3.68
C VAL A 54 7.08 -9.01 4.82
N ALA A 55 7.07 -7.77 5.32
CA ALA A 55 6.16 -7.35 6.38
C ALA A 55 4.69 -7.41 5.95
N LEU A 56 4.36 -6.94 4.73
CA LEU A 56 3.00 -6.99 4.18
C LEU A 56 2.51 -8.43 3.98
N GLN A 57 3.37 -9.32 3.49
CA GLN A 57 3.04 -10.75 3.35
C GLN A 57 2.77 -11.40 4.71
N LYS A 58 3.59 -11.10 5.72
CA LYS A 58 3.36 -11.57 7.10
C LYS A 58 2.02 -11.06 7.65
N ALA A 59 1.70 -9.78 7.42
CA ALA A 59 0.42 -9.21 7.82
C ALA A 59 -0.76 -9.95 7.16
N GLN A 60 -0.66 -10.24 5.87
CA GLN A 60 -1.67 -11.01 5.14
C GLN A 60 -1.88 -12.41 5.72
N MET A 61 -0.81 -13.11 6.13
CA MET A 61 -0.90 -14.46 6.70
C MET A 61 -1.58 -14.51 8.07
N VAL A 62 -1.47 -13.44 8.87
CA VAL A 62 -2.07 -13.38 10.21
C VAL A 62 -3.48 -12.78 10.22
N MET A 63 -3.88 -12.12 9.13
CA MET A 63 -5.24 -11.63 8.97
C MET A 63 -6.20 -12.84 8.89
N PRO A 64 -7.30 -12.84 9.68
CA PRO A 64 -8.31 -13.88 9.56
C PRO A 64 -8.89 -13.84 8.14
N GLY A 65 -8.89 -14.98 7.45
CA GLY A 65 -9.45 -15.08 6.10
C GLY A 65 -10.92 -14.64 6.10
N GLU A 66 -11.31 -13.83 5.11
CA GLU A 66 -12.73 -13.55 4.87
C GLU A 66 -13.43 -14.90 4.61
N LYS A 67 -14.38 -15.27 5.48
CA LYS A 67 -15.29 -16.37 5.15
C LYS A 67 -16.00 -15.99 3.84
N PRO A 68 -16.04 -16.87 2.83
CA PRO A 68 -16.86 -16.64 1.66
C PRO A 68 -18.30 -16.40 2.14
N VAL A 69 -18.88 -15.27 1.77
CA VAL A 69 -20.32 -15.08 1.90
C VAL A 69 -20.94 -15.98 0.83
N VAL A 70 -21.50 -17.12 1.26
CA VAL A 70 -22.29 -18.04 0.43
C VAL A 70 -23.71 -17.51 0.32
#